data_AF-A0A699QYL9-F1
#
_entry.id   AF-A0A699QYL9-F1
#
_cell.length_a   1.000
_cell.length_b   1.000
_cell.length_c   1.000
_cell.angle_alpha   90.00
_cell.angle_beta   90.00
_cell.angle_gamma   90.00
#
_symmetry.space_group_name_H-M   'P 1'
#
loop_
_entity.id
_entity.type
_entity.pdbx_description
1 polymer ?
#
loop_
_entity_poly.entity_id
_entity_poly.type
_entity_poly.pdbx_seq_one_letter_code
_entity_poly.pdbx_strand_id
1 'polypeptide(L)'
;ARLYLAEIVKLHGVPKTLTSDRDALKFINGQHKLKPRHAKWVEFIQAFSFIIRQKVGSDNQVADALSHRHSLITTMQIRVQGFDSFRGLYYDDPDFREIWSKCDNGPF
;
A
#
# COMPACT_ATOMS: atom_id res chain seq x y z
N ALA A 1 -0.05 3.91 4.26
CA ALA A 1 -1.21 4.73 4.69
C ALA A 1 -0.81 6.12 5.22
N ARG A 2 0.03 6.20 6.27
CA ARG A 2 0.43 7.48 6.90
C ARG A 2 1.04 8.51 5.93
N LEU A 3 1.91 8.05 5.03
CA LEU A 3 2.58 8.88 4.03
C LEU A 3 1.59 9.45 3.00
N TYR A 4 0.58 8.66 2.59
CA TYR A 4 -0.39 9.10 1.59
C TYR A 4 -1.34 10.18 2.13
N LEU A 5 -1.87 10.01 3.35
CA LEU A 5 -2.81 10.98 3.90
C LEU A 5 -2.12 12.34 4.18
N ALA A 6 -0.89 12.31 4.69
CA ALA A 6 -0.12 13.52 4.94
C ALA A 6 0.19 14.28 3.64
N GLU A 7 0.58 13.58 2.58
CA GLU A 7 0.87 14.21 1.28
C GLU A 7 -0.41 14.74 0.61
N ILE A 8 -1.54 14.01 0.70
CA ILE A 8 -2.84 14.49 0.22
C ILE A 8 -3.24 15.77 0.95
N VAL A 9 -3.11 15.82 2.28
CA VAL A 9 -3.43 17.01 3.07
C VAL A 9 -2.52 18.18 2.70
N LYS A 10 -1.23 17.92 2.46
CA LYS A 10 -0.26 18.94 2.04
C LYS A 10 -0.58 19.51 0.66
N LEU A 11 -0.98 18.68 -0.30
CA LEU A 11 -1.23 19.08 -1.70
C LEU A 11 -2.63 19.64 -1.94
N HIS A 12 -3.63 19.11 -1.24
CA HIS A 12 -5.05 19.37 -1.53
C HIS A 12 -5.83 19.91 -0.32
N GLY A 13 -5.17 20.11 0.82
CA GLY A 13 -5.83 20.48 2.08
C GLY A 13 -6.54 19.31 2.74
N VAL A 14 -7.18 19.57 3.89
CA VAL A 14 -7.90 18.52 4.62
C VAL A 14 -9.12 18.05 3.81
N PRO A 15 -9.23 16.75 3.49
CA PRO A 15 -10.37 16.22 2.76
C PRO A 15 -11.67 16.50 3.51
N LYS A 16 -12.67 17.10 2.85
CA LYS A 16 -13.99 17.34 3.47
C LYS A 16 -14.76 16.04 3.75
N THR A 17 -14.53 14.99 2.95
CA THR A 17 -15.24 13.72 3.07
C THR A 17 -14.31 12.55 2.76
N LEU A 18 -14.34 11.53 3.62
CA LEU A 18 -13.67 10.24 3.42
C LEU A 18 -14.74 9.19 3.12
N THR A 19 -14.64 8.55 1.96
CA THR A 19 -15.52 7.44 1.58
C THR A 19 -14.82 6.10 1.80
N SER A 20 -15.51 5.15 2.43
CA SER A 20 -15.03 3.77 2.54
C SER A 20 -16.20 2.79 2.52
N ASP A 21 -15.91 1.59 2.04
CA ASP A 21 -16.76 0.41 2.07
C ASP A 21 -16.78 -0.32 3.43
N ARG A 22 -15.88 0.05 4.36
CA ARG A 22 -15.73 -0.63 5.66
C ARG A 22 -16.61 -0.03 6.75
N ASP A 23 -17.53 -0.83 7.27
CA ASP A 23 -18.43 -0.45 8.37
C ASP A 23 -17.70 0.00 9.65
N ALA A 24 -16.55 -0.61 9.95
CA ALA A 24 -15.79 -0.30 11.17
C ALA A 24 -15.36 1.18 11.26
N LEU A 25 -15.20 1.86 10.12
CA LEU A 25 -14.75 3.26 10.09
C LEU A 25 -15.84 4.25 10.51
N LYS A 26 -17.11 3.85 10.51
CA LYS A 26 -18.23 4.67 10.99
C LYS A 26 -18.06 5.08 12.46
N PHE A 27 -17.46 4.20 13.25
CA PHE A 27 -17.36 4.36 14.69
C PHE A 27 -16.02 4.94 15.15
N ILE A 28 -15.16 5.37 14.21
CA ILE A 28 -13.80 5.80 14.54
C ILE A 28 -13.78 6.99 15.52
N ASN A 29 -14.79 7.86 15.49
CA ASN A 29 -14.91 9.01 16.39
C ASN A 29 -15.66 8.69 17.70
N GLY A 30 -16.42 7.60 17.75
CA GLY A 30 -17.17 7.18 18.93
C GLY A 30 -16.49 6.08 19.75
N GLN A 31 -15.38 5.53 19.25
CA GLN A 31 -14.72 4.39 19.85
C GLN A 31 -13.78 4.82 20.98
N HIS A 32 -14.28 4.74 22.21
CA HIS A 32 -13.55 5.08 23.45
C HIS A 32 -12.55 4.00 23.89
N LYS A 33 -12.68 2.77 23.36
CA LYS A 33 -11.78 1.65 23.63
C LYS A 33 -11.14 1.15 22.33
N LEU A 34 -9.90 1.59 22.10
CA LEU A 34 -9.09 1.16 20.97
C LEU A 34 -8.05 0.15 21.44
N LYS A 35 -7.80 -0.90 20.66
CA LYS A 35 -6.64 -1.75 20.90
C LYS A 35 -5.37 -0.89 20.70
N PRO A 36 -4.31 -1.08 21.51
CA PRO A 36 -3.08 -0.29 21.39
C PRO A 36 -2.51 -0.27 19.96
N ARG A 37 -2.65 -1.38 19.23
CA ARG A 37 -2.24 -1.51 17.82
C ARG A 37 -2.92 -0.51 16.87
N HIS A 38 -4.13 -0.04 17.18
CA HIS A 38 -4.90 0.86 16.33
C HIS A 38 -4.90 2.32 16.82
N ALA A 39 -4.59 2.57 18.10
CA ALA A 39 -4.66 3.89 18.71
C ALA A 39 -3.88 4.97 17.94
N LYS A 40 -2.62 4.70 17.58
CA LYS A 40 -1.75 5.65 16.87
C LYS A 40 -2.26 6.04 15.49
N TRP A 41 -3.04 5.16 14.84
CA TRP A 41 -3.64 5.46 13.53
C TRP A 41 -4.92 6.26 13.68
N VAL A 42 -5.75 5.95 14.69
CA VAL A 42 -6.99 6.68 14.98
C VAL A 42 -6.69 8.10 15.45
N GLU A 43 -5.73 8.29 16.36
CA GLU A 43 -5.29 9.61 16.82
C GLU A 43 -4.85 10.50 15.65
N PHE A 44 -4.02 9.95 14.75
CA PHE A 44 -3.56 10.67 13.56
C PHE A 44 -4.72 11.06 12.63
N ILE A 45 -5.70 10.18 12.46
CA ILE A 45 -6.84 10.46 11.61
C ILE A 45 -7.75 11.50 12.25
N GLN A 46 -8.05 11.37 13.54
CA GLN A 46 -8.90 12.30 14.29
C GLN A 46 -8.30 13.72 14.40
N ALA A 47 -7.01 13.89 14.14
CA ALA A 47 -6.39 15.21 14.02
C ALA A 47 -6.97 16.05 12.86
N PHE A 48 -7.67 15.42 11.92
CA PHE A 48 -8.30 16.06 10.78
C PHE A 48 -9.83 16.09 10.92
N SER A 49 -10.45 17.21 10.55
CA SER A 49 -11.92 17.33 10.49
C SER A 49 -12.44 16.88 9.13
N PHE A 50 -13.11 15.72 9.07
CA PHE A 50 -13.74 15.19 7.86
C PHE A 50 -14.98 14.36 8.18
N ILE A 51 -15.87 14.24 7.20
CA ILE A 51 -17.08 13.40 7.30
C ILE A 51 -16.79 12.02 6.72
N ILE A 52 -17.03 10.96 7.50
CA ILE A 52 -16.95 9.58 6.98
C ILE A 52 -18.28 9.21 6.38
N ARG A 53 -18.26 8.80 5.11
CA ARG A 53 -19.43 8.26 4.42
C ARG A 53 -19.17 6.82 4.04
N GLN A 54 -20.11 5.94 4.38
CA GLN A 54 -20.08 4.59 3.83
C GLN A 54 -20.59 4.62 2.40
N LYS A 55 -19.90 3.88 1.53
CA LYS A 55 -20.44 3.48 0.22
C LYS A 55 -20.47 1.96 0.12
N VAL A 56 -21.33 1.43 -0.72
CA VAL A 56 -21.33 -0.01 -1.02
C VAL A 56 -20.08 -0.32 -1.83
N GLY A 57 -19.49 -1.52 -1.66
CA GLY A 57 -18.27 -1.90 -2.38
C GLY A 57 -18.40 -1.78 -3.91
N SER A 58 -19.60 -1.99 -4.45
CA SER A 58 -19.91 -1.76 -5.87
C SER A 58 -19.64 -0.33 -6.35
N ASP A 59 -19.67 0.66 -5.47
CA ASP A 59 -19.36 2.06 -5.78
C ASP A 59 -17.90 2.42 -5.44
N ASN A 60 -17.19 1.51 -4.76
CA ASN A 60 -15.79 1.65 -4.37
C ASN A 60 -14.84 0.91 -5.33
N GLN A 61 -15.34 0.47 -6.49
CA GLN A 61 -14.58 -0.34 -7.46
C GLN A 61 -13.22 0.22 -7.84
N VAL A 62 -13.11 1.55 -8.02
CA VAL A 62 -11.84 2.19 -8.39
C VAL A 62 -10.83 2.08 -7.25
N ALA A 63 -11.25 2.35 -6.01
CA ALA A 63 -10.40 2.25 -4.84
C ALA A 63 -10.04 0.78 -4.53
N ASP A 64 -10.98 -0.14 -4.73
CA ASP A 64 -10.78 -1.58 -4.56
C ASP A 64 -9.79 -2.12 -5.60
N ALA A 65 -9.96 -1.79 -6.88
CA ALA A 65 -9.03 -2.18 -7.95
C ALA A 65 -7.62 -1.63 -7.69
N LEU A 66 -7.50 -0.38 -7.24
CA LEU A 66 -6.22 0.22 -6.90
C LEU A 66 -5.57 -0.43 -5.68
N SER A 67 -6.36 -0.73 -4.64
CA SER A 67 -5.92 -1.43 -3.43
C SER A 67 -5.44 -2.85 -3.75
N HIS A 68 -6.16 -3.57 -4.59
CA HIS A 68 -5.79 -4.92 -5.04
C HIS A 68 -4.51 -4.90 -5.89
N ARG A 69 -4.36 -3.93 -6.81
CA ARG A 69 -3.12 -3.78 -7.59
C ARG A 69 -1.93 -3.43 -6.70
N HIS A 70 -2.10 -2.53 -5.74
CA HIS A 70 -1.02 -2.18 -4.80
C HIS A 70 -0.66 -3.35 -3.88
N SER A 71 -1.65 -4.15 -3.46
CA SER A 71 -1.43 -5.41 -2.76
C SER A 71 -0.52 -6.30 -3.60
N LEU A 72 -0.86 -6.58 -4.87
CA LEU A 72 -0.05 -7.40 -5.78
C LEU A 72 1.37 -6.88 -6.00
N ILE A 73 1.55 -5.57 -6.16
CA ILE A 73 2.88 -4.94 -6.29
C ILE A 73 3.69 -5.07 -4.99
N THR A 74 3.04 -4.95 -3.83
CA THR A 74 3.69 -5.13 -2.52
C THR A 74 4.03 -6.60 -2.29
N THR A 75 3.19 -7.55 -2.74
CA THR A 75 3.52 -8.99 -2.73
C THR A 75 4.64 -9.34 -3.72
N MET A 76 4.80 -8.58 -4.82
CA MET A 76 5.93 -8.72 -5.75
C MET A 76 7.24 -8.08 -5.23
N GLN A 77 7.19 -7.25 -4.19
CA GLN A 77 8.38 -6.69 -3.54
C GLN A 77 8.87 -7.54 -2.35
N ILE A 78 8.75 -8.86 -2.44
CA ILE A 78 9.51 -9.74 -1.54
C ILE A 78 10.98 -9.62 -1.95
N ARG A 79 11.74 -8.77 -1.26
CA ARG A 79 13.20 -8.86 -1.23
C ARG A 79 13.55 -10.17 -0.54
N VAL A 80 13.69 -11.24 -1.32
CA VAL A 80 14.25 -12.50 -0.85
C VAL A 80 15.72 -12.21 -0.49
N GLN A 81 16.05 -12.22 0.81
CA GLN A 81 17.43 -12.04 1.25
C GLN A 81 18.29 -13.15 0.64
N GLY A 82 19.37 -12.77 -0.03
CA GLY A 82 20.23 -13.70 -0.77
C GLY A 82 19.83 -13.90 -2.24
N PHE A 83 18.74 -13.29 -2.73
CA PHE A 83 18.42 -13.31 -4.17
C PHE A 83 19.54 -12.68 -5.01
N ASP A 84 20.15 -11.60 -4.50
CA ASP A 84 21.32 -10.96 -5.09
C ASP A 84 22.52 -11.93 -5.22
N SER A 85 22.63 -12.92 -4.33
CA SER A 85 23.70 -13.92 -4.37
C SER A 85 23.51 -14.95 -5.48
N PHE A 86 22.27 -15.21 -5.93
CA PHE A 86 22.00 -16.11 -7.05
C PHE A 86 22.52 -15.55 -8.38
N ARG A 87 22.66 -14.22 -8.49
CA ARG A 87 23.24 -13.57 -9.68
C ARG A 87 24.61 -14.15 -10.04
N GLY A 88 25.44 -14.47 -9.05
CA GLY A 88 26.76 -15.07 -9.27
C GLY A 88 26.72 -16.51 -9.78
N LEU A 89 25.64 -17.24 -9.50
CA LEU A 89 25.49 -18.65 -9.91
C LEU A 89 25.02 -18.80 -11.35
N TYR A 90 24.37 -17.78 -11.92
CA TYR A 90 23.88 -17.81 -13.30
C TYR A 90 25.00 -17.77 -14.36
N TYR A 91 26.22 -17.37 -13.99
CA TYR A 91 27.34 -17.31 -14.94
C TYR A 91 27.81 -18.71 -15.39
N ASP A 92 27.73 -19.68 -14.48
CA ASP A 92 28.18 -21.06 -14.70
C ASP A 92 27.01 -22.03 -14.98
N ASP A 93 25.77 -21.53 -14.96
CA ASP A 93 24.57 -22.32 -15.19
C ASP A 93 24.36 -22.59 -16.69
N PRO A 94 24.30 -23.87 -17.13
CA PRO A 94 24.22 -24.21 -18.55
C PRO A 94 22.89 -23.78 -19.21
N ASP A 95 21.81 -23.64 -18.43
CA ASP A 95 20.49 -23.25 -18.95
C ASP A 95 20.31 -21.72 -18.93
N PHE A 96 20.88 -21.04 -17.92
CA PHE A 96 20.63 -19.61 -17.70
C PHE A 96 21.77 -18.68 -18.15
N ARG A 97 23.00 -19.18 -18.35
CA ARG A 97 24.17 -18.37 -18.74
C ARG A 97 23.94 -17.50 -19.97
N GLU A 98 23.36 -18.08 -21.03
CA GLU A 98 23.18 -17.38 -22.29
C GLU A 98 22.14 -16.25 -22.17
N ILE A 99 21.06 -16.50 -21.44
CA ILE A 99 20.00 -15.52 -21.18
C ILE A 99 20.56 -14.40 -20.30
N TRP A 100 21.32 -14.77 -19.26
CA TRP A 100 21.94 -13.82 -18.34
C TRP A 100 22.90 -12.84 -19.05
N SER A 101 23.73 -13.35 -19.96
CA SER A 101 24.66 -12.52 -20.75
C SER A 101 23.95 -11.49 -21.66
N LYS A 102 22.71 -11.75 -22.07
CA LYS A 102 21.92 -10.82 -22.90
C LYS A 102 21.27 -9.72 -22.07
N CYS A 103 20.98 -9.99 -20.80
CA CYS A 103 20.34 -9.05 -19.88
C CYS A 103 21.30 -8.00 -19.30
N ASP A 104 22.61 -8.29 -19.23
CA ASP A 104 23.61 -7.38 -18.63
C ASP A 104 23.86 -6.10 -19.47
N ASN A 105 23.35 -6.04 -20.70
CA ASN A 105 23.45 -4.89 -21.62
C ASN A 105 22.17 -4.02 -21.69
N GLY A 106 21.16 -4.30 -20.86
CA GLY A 106 19.93 -3.52 -20.81
C GLY A 106 20.09 -2.22 -20.00
N PRO A 107 19.39 -1.12 -20.36
CA PRO A 107 19.50 0.13 -19.64
C PRO A 107 18.66 0.04 -18.35
N PHE A 108 19.29 -0.42 -17.27
CA PHE A 108 18.81 -0.18 -15.91
C PHE A 108 19.95 0.35 -15.06
#